data_AF-A0A1J3GJT2-F1
#
_entry.id   AF-A0A1J3GJT2-F1
#
_cell.length_a   1.000
_cell.length_b   1.000
_cell.length_c   1.000
_cell.angle_alpha   90.00
_cell.angle_beta   90.00
_cell.angle_gamma   90.00
#
_symmetry.space_group_name_H-M   'P 1'
#
loop_
_entity.id
_entity.type
_entity.pdbx_description
1 polymer ?
#
loop_
_entity_poly.entity_id
_entity_poly.type
_entity_poly.pdbx_seq_one_letter_code
_entity_poly.pdbx_strand_id
1 'polypeptide(L)'
;VRTQTFYDLLVESGLICVDLERHVIQLLLELALEVSLPPFVTSESMASAEMAESEKATFLVKTPSGQFNPDKQRIYNAGAIRVLIRSLLLFTPKMQLEFLNLLQRLARASPFNQENLTSAGCVELLLEIIHSFLPGSYPFLCHLLKIVEVLGAYRLSP
;
A
#
# COMPACT_ATOMS: atom_id res chain seq x y z
N VAL A 1 -7.07 6.87 30.08
CA VAL A 1 -7.51 5.97 28.99
C VAL A 1 -6.51 6.15 27.85
N ARG A 2 -5.78 5.11 27.46
CA ARG A 2 -4.88 5.17 26.30
C ARG A 2 -5.76 5.00 25.06
N THR A 3 -5.90 6.02 24.23
CA THR A 3 -6.63 5.90 22.96
C THR A 3 -5.79 5.01 22.05
N GLN A 4 -6.19 3.74 21.88
CA GLN A 4 -5.57 2.86 20.89
C GLN A 4 -5.95 3.33 19.49
N THR A 5 -4.97 3.46 18.61
CA THR A 5 -5.22 3.73 17.20
C THR A 5 -5.61 2.44 16.48
N PHE A 6 -6.25 2.56 15.31
CA PHE A 6 -6.52 1.40 14.45
C PHE A 6 -5.25 0.59 14.15
N TYR A 7 -4.10 1.27 13.97
CA TYR A 7 -2.82 0.61 13.74
C TYR A 7 -2.41 -0.26 14.94
N ASP A 8 -2.55 0.26 16.16
CA ASP A 8 -2.19 -0.48 17.38
C ASP A 8 -3.02 -1.77 17.48
N LEU A 9 -4.33 -1.67 17.25
CA LEU A 9 -5.23 -2.82 17.22
C LEU A 9 -4.88 -3.82 16.11
N LEU A 10 -4.53 -3.34 14.92
CA LEU A 10 -4.13 -4.19 13.80
C LEU A 10 -2.85 -4.97 14.13
N VAL A 11 -1.86 -4.34 14.74
CA VAL A 11 -0.62 -5.02 15.18
C VAL A 11 -0.92 -6.03 16.28
N GLU A 12 -1.69 -5.64 17.31
CA GLU A 12 -2.07 -6.51 18.44
C GLU A 12 -2.90 -7.73 18.00
N SER A 13 -3.66 -7.60 16.90
CA SER A 13 -4.50 -8.70 16.38
C SER A 13 -3.72 -9.89 15.83
N GLY A 14 -2.43 -9.73 15.49
CA GLY A 14 -1.64 -10.75 14.81
C GLY A 14 -2.03 -10.99 13.34
N LEU A 15 -2.90 -10.16 12.76
CA LEU A 15 -3.32 -10.28 11.36
C LEU A 15 -2.21 -9.90 10.37
N ILE A 16 -1.20 -9.13 10.78
CA ILE A 16 -0.01 -8.86 9.97
C ILE A 16 0.97 -10.03 10.17
N CYS A 17 0.65 -11.15 9.53
CA CYS A 17 1.49 -12.35 9.50
C CYS A 17 1.70 -12.83 8.06
N VAL A 18 2.64 -13.75 7.85
CA VAL A 18 3.02 -14.24 6.51
C VAL A 18 1.85 -14.87 5.74
N ASP A 19 0.87 -15.44 6.43
CA ASP A 19 -0.29 -16.09 5.81
C ASP A 19 -1.35 -15.07 5.34
N LEU A 20 -1.42 -13.91 6.00
CA LEU A 20 -2.50 -12.93 5.82
C LEU A 20 -2.01 -11.58 5.28
N GLU A 21 -0.71 -11.31 5.22
CA GLU A 21 -0.16 -10.01 4.81
C GLU A 21 -0.67 -9.55 3.45
N ARG A 22 -0.82 -10.47 2.48
CA ARG A 22 -1.40 -10.16 1.17
C ARG A 22 -2.84 -9.69 1.26
N HIS A 23 -3.67 -10.38 2.04
CA HIS A 23 -5.07 -10.04 2.22
C HIS A 23 -5.22 -8.70 2.96
N VAL A 24 -4.43 -8.48 4.01
CA VAL A 24 -4.43 -7.20 4.75
C VAL A 24 -4.02 -6.05 3.84
N ILE A 25 -2.97 -6.23 3.04
CA ILE A 25 -2.52 -5.21 2.08
C ILE A 25 -3.63 -4.92 1.06
N GLN A 26 -4.25 -5.95 0.50
CA GLN A 26 -5.33 -5.80 -0.47
C GLN A 26 -6.53 -5.03 0.11
N LEU A 27 -7.02 -5.40 1.30
CA LEU A 27 -8.17 -4.75 1.93
C LEU A 27 -7.92 -3.27 2.21
N LEU A 28 -6.72 -2.93 2.69
CA LEU A 28 -6.34 -1.54 2.93
C LEU A 28 -6.16 -0.76 1.62
N LEU A 29 -5.71 -1.40 0.53
CA LEU A 29 -5.64 -0.77 -0.79
C LEU A 29 -7.03 -0.57 -1.40
N GLU A 30 -7.94 -1.53 -1.27
CA GLU A 30 -9.33 -1.39 -1.71
C GLU A 30 -10.02 -0.22 -0.98
N LEU A 31 -9.80 -0.12 0.33
CA LEU A 31 -10.26 1.01 1.13
C LEU A 31 -9.62 2.34 0.69
N ALA A 32 -8.31 2.35 0.42
CA ALA A 32 -7.58 3.55 -0.01
C ALA A 32 -8.10 4.12 -1.34
N LEU A 33 -8.48 3.23 -2.25
CA LEU A 33 -8.87 3.54 -3.62
C LEU A 33 -10.39 3.62 -3.82
N GLU A 34 -11.17 3.41 -2.76
CA GLU A 34 -12.64 3.28 -2.80
C GLU A 34 -13.09 2.31 -3.91
N VAL A 35 -12.43 1.16 -4.03
CA VAL A 35 -12.84 0.14 -4.99
C VAL A 35 -14.20 -0.39 -4.54
N SER A 36 -15.24 -0.10 -5.31
CA SER A 36 -16.59 -0.63 -5.08
C SER A 36 -16.58 -2.15 -5.26
N LEU A 37 -16.41 -2.90 -4.18
CA LEU A 37 -16.69 -4.33 -4.20
C LEU A 37 -18.20 -4.52 -4.30
N PRO A 38 -18.71 -5.33 -5.24
CA PRO A 38 -20.09 -5.77 -5.15
C PRO A 38 -20.26 -6.56 -3.82
N PRO A 39 -21.39 -6.42 -3.12
CA PRO A 39 -21.57 -6.87 -1.73
C PRO A 39 -21.47 -8.39 -1.47
N PHE A 40 -21.04 -9.21 -2.44
CA PHE A 40 -21.17 -10.68 -2.40
C PHE A 40 -19.94 -11.48 -2.87
N VAL A 41 -18.74 -10.89 -2.95
CA VAL A 41 -17.53 -11.71 -3.15
C VAL A 41 -17.15 -12.38 -1.82
N THR A 42 -17.80 -13.49 -1.54
CA THR A 42 -17.41 -14.41 -0.46
C THR A 42 -16.07 -15.08 -0.80
N SER A 43 -15.34 -15.41 0.26
CA SER A 43 -14.02 -16.05 0.28
C SER A 43 -13.86 -17.30 -0.62
N GLU A 44 -14.95 -17.91 -1.08
CA GLU A 44 -14.94 -19.10 -1.94
C GLU A 44 -14.62 -18.78 -3.42
N SER A 45 -14.93 -17.57 -3.90
CA SER A 45 -14.60 -17.18 -5.28
C SER A 45 -13.11 -16.89 -5.48
N MET A 46 -12.38 -16.55 -4.40
CA MET A 46 -10.93 -16.36 -4.43
C MET A 46 -10.19 -17.70 -4.55
N ALA A 47 -10.67 -18.73 -3.84
CA ALA A 47 -10.08 -20.07 -3.89
C ALA A 47 -10.23 -20.75 -5.27
N SER A 48 -11.28 -20.45 -6.03
CA SER A 48 -11.47 -21.00 -7.38
C SER A 48 -10.65 -20.29 -8.46
N ALA A 49 -10.22 -19.05 -8.23
CA ALA A 49 -9.38 -18.30 -9.18
C ALA A 49 -7.89 -18.69 -9.09
N GLU A 50 -7.45 -19.26 -7.95
CA GLU A 50 -6.08 -19.72 -7.74
C GLU A 50 -5.67 -20.88 -8.65
N MET A 51 -6.62 -21.66 -9.19
CA MET A 51 -6.33 -22.77 -10.10
C MET A 51 -6.13 -22.37 -11.58
N ALA A 52 -6.36 -21.10 -11.95
CA ALA A 52 -6.37 -20.69 -13.36
C ALA A 52 -5.49 -19.46 -13.69
N GLU A 53 -4.63 -19.01 -12.78
CA GLU A 53 -3.80 -17.82 -13.03
C GLU A 53 -2.42 -18.18 -13.60
N SER A 54 -2.33 -18.03 -14.93
CA SER A 54 -1.09 -17.80 -15.68
C SER A 54 -0.13 -16.87 -14.91
N GLU A 55 1.17 -17.17 -14.99
CA GLU A 55 2.34 -16.62 -14.28
C GLU A 55 2.59 -15.08 -14.39
N LYS A 56 1.54 -14.25 -14.54
CA LYS A 56 1.65 -12.79 -14.76
C LYS A 56 0.78 -11.91 -13.86
N ALA A 57 -0.04 -12.45 -12.95
CA ALA A 57 -0.88 -11.64 -12.06
C ALA A 57 -0.11 -11.23 -10.77
N THR A 58 0.91 -10.39 -10.91
CA THR A 58 1.75 -9.86 -9.82
C THR A 58 1.14 -8.64 -9.12
N PHE A 59 -0.19 -8.49 -9.14
CA PHE A 59 -0.83 -7.27 -8.66
C PHE A 59 -1.46 -7.44 -7.27
N LEU A 60 -1.15 -6.52 -6.35
CA LEU A 60 -1.65 -6.52 -4.97
C LEU A 60 -3.17 -6.27 -4.84
N VAL A 61 -3.80 -5.74 -5.88
CA VAL A 61 -5.23 -5.45 -5.95
C VAL A 61 -5.84 -6.29 -7.06
N LYS A 62 -6.72 -7.22 -6.71
CA LYS A 62 -7.53 -7.97 -7.66
C LYS A 62 -8.88 -7.27 -7.81
N THR A 63 -9.16 -6.69 -8.98
CA THR A 63 -10.52 -6.23 -9.29
C THR A 63 -11.28 -7.34 -10.01
N PRO A 64 -12.62 -7.47 -9.82
CA PRO A 64 -13.42 -8.49 -10.53
C PRO A 64 -13.31 -8.42 -12.05
N SER A 65 -12.95 -7.25 -12.59
CA SER A 65 -12.75 -7.03 -14.02
C SER A 65 -11.33 -7.35 -14.53
N GLY A 66 -10.40 -7.74 -13.64
CA GLY A 66 -9.00 -8.02 -13.97
C GLY A 66 -8.19 -6.80 -14.46
N GLN A 67 -8.79 -5.61 -14.51
CA GLN A 67 -8.23 -4.43 -15.16
C GLN A 67 -7.86 -3.37 -14.12
N PHE A 68 -6.91 -3.69 -13.25
CA PHE A 68 -6.34 -2.70 -12.33
C PHE A 68 -5.12 -2.03 -12.96
N ASN A 69 -5.20 -0.72 -13.23
CA ASN A 69 -4.05 0.08 -13.65
C ASN A 69 -3.79 1.19 -12.62
N PRO A 70 -2.73 1.10 -11.78
CA PRO A 70 -2.44 2.09 -10.75
C PRO A 70 -2.13 3.47 -11.31
N ASP A 71 -1.63 3.56 -12.56
CA ASP A 71 -1.27 4.84 -13.18
C ASP A 71 -2.52 5.69 -13.51
N LYS A 72 -3.72 5.12 -13.34
CA LYS A 72 -5.02 5.78 -13.52
C LYS A 72 -5.84 5.89 -12.24
N GLN A 73 -5.35 5.38 -11.11
CA GLN A 73 -6.11 5.33 -9.87
C GLN A 73 -5.94 6.61 -9.02
N ARG A 74 -6.95 6.89 -8.21
CA ARG A 74 -6.94 7.97 -7.22
C ARG A 74 -6.97 7.41 -5.81
N ILE A 75 -6.25 8.05 -4.90
CA ILE A 75 -6.22 7.72 -3.47
C ILE A 75 -7.22 8.64 -2.77
N TYR A 76 -8.37 8.10 -2.39
CA TYR A 76 -9.41 8.82 -1.66
C TYR A 76 -9.25 8.71 -0.14
N ASN A 77 -8.68 7.59 0.34
CA ASN A 77 -8.37 7.40 1.75
C ASN A 77 -6.86 7.16 1.95
N ALA A 78 -6.11 8.27 2.04
CA ALA A 78 -4.67 8.22 2.32
C ALA A 78 -4.36 7.75 3.76
N GLY A 79 -5.33 7.73 4.66
CA GLY A 79 -5.19 7.15 6.00
C GLY A 79 -4.90 5.64 5.94
N ALA A 80 -5.57 4.92 5.04
CA ALA A 80 -5.30 3.49 4.82
C ALA A 80 -3.89 3.25 4.26
N ILE A 81 -3.43 4.10 3.33
CA ILE A 81 -2.04 4.05 2.84
C ILE A 81 -1.04 4.31 3.97
N ARG A 82 -1.33 5.27 4.86
CA ARG A 82 -0.48 5.55 6.00
C ARG A 82 -0.36 4.37 6.96
N VAL A 83 -1.44 3.62 7.18
CA VAL A 83 -1.41 2.36 7.94
C VAL A 83 -0.49 1.34 7.25
N LEU A 84 -0.61 1.17 5.93
CA LEU A 84 0.27 0.28 5.17
C LEU A 84 1.75 0.66 5.27
N ILE A 85 2.05 1.96 5.17
CA ILE A 85 3.42 2.46 5.33
C ILE A 85 3.93 2.15 6.75
N ARG A 86 3.14 2.38 7.81
CA ARG A 86 3.53 2.04 9.20
C ARG A 86 3.77 0.55 9.40
N SER A 87 3.01 -0.29 8.70
CA SER A 87 3.14 -1.75 8.76
C SER A 87 4.27 -2.28 7.89
N LEU A 88 4.97 -1.45 7.12
CA LEU A 88 5.92 -1.90 6.10
C LEU A 88 6.98 -2.85 6.67
N LEU A 89 7.55 -2.51 7.82
CA LEU A 89 8.60 -3.31 8.48
C LEU A 89 8.10 -4.67 9.02
N LEU A 90 6.79 -4.87 9.09
CA LEU A 90 6.16 -6.11 9.55
C LEU A 90 5.85 -7.08 8.40
N PHE A 91 5.89 -6.60 7.15
CA PHE A 91 5.68 -7.43 5.97
C PHE A 91 6.94 -8.19 5.57
N THR A 92 6.76 -9.29 4.84
CA THR A 92 7.87 -9.99 4.21
C THR A 92 8.55 -9.11 3.16
N PRO A 93 9.85 -9.33 2.86
CA PRO A 93 10.57 -8.55 1.84
C PRO A 93 9.87 -8.52 0.48
N LYS A 94 9.19 -9.62 0.10
CA LYS A 94 8.42 -9.69 -1.15
C LYS A 94 7.26 -8.68 -1.12
N MET A 95 6.46 -8.70 -0.05
CA MET A 95 5.29 -7.84 0.07
C MET A 95 5.67 -6.36 0.26
N GLN A 96 6.78 -6.07 0.97
CA GLN A 96 7.36 -4.73 1.03
C GLN A 96 7.65 -4.18 -0.36
N LEU A 97 8.32 -4.96 -1.21
CA LEU A 97 8.70 -4.53 -2.56
C LEU A 97 7.48 -4.36 -3.48
N GLU A 98 6.53 -5.30 -3.44
CA GLU A 98 5.27 -5.19 -4.21
C GLU A 98 4.51 -3.91 -3.81
N PHE A 99 4.41 -3.63 -2.51
CA PHE A 99 3.69 -2.45 -2.01
C PHE A 99 4.40 -1.15 -2.37
N LEU A 100 5.72 -1.07 -2.19
CA LEU A 100 6.48 0.14 -2.52
C LEU A 100 6.42 0.46 -4.02
N ASN A 101 6.48 -0.55 -4.88
CA ASN A 101 6.30 -0.37 -6.33
C ASN A 101 4.92 0.20 -6.67
N LEU A 102 3.87 -0.34 -6.05
CA LEU A 102 2.51 0.14 -6.23
C LEU A 102 2.36 1.59 -5.75
N LEU A 103 2.83 1.89 -4.55
CA LEU A 103 2.74 3.23 -3.95
C LEU A 103 3.47 4.27 -4.81
N GLN A 104 4.64 3.93 -5.34
CA GLN A 104 5.38 4.81 -6.25
C GLN A 104 4.58 5.13 -7.51
N ARG A 105 3.90 4.14 -8.11
CA ARG A 105 3.05 4.35 -9.29
C ARG A 105 1.84 5.23 -8.95
N LEU A 106 1.16 4.95 -7.84
CA LEU A 106 0.03 5.75 -7.36
C LEU A 106 0.44 7.20 -7.09
N ALA A 107 1.58 7.43 -6.44
CA ALA A 107 2.09 8.77 -6.17
C ALA A 107 2.41 9.57 -7.45
N ARG A 108 2.77 8.90 -8.54
CA ARG A 108 3.04 9.54 -9.85
C ARG A 108 1.78 9.71 -10.71
N ALA A 109 0.71 8.99 -10.41
CA ALA A 109 -0.48 8.95 -11.27
C ALA A 109 -1.20 10.30 -11.37
N SER A 110 -1.21 11.12 -10.31
CA SER A 110 -1.85 12.45 -10.35
C SER A 110 -1.40 13.38 -9.21
N PRO A 111 -1.49 14.72 -9.41
CA PRO A 111 -1.32 15.70 -8.32
C PRO A 111 -2.30 15.49 -7.16
N PHE A 112 -3.51 14.99 -7.46
CA PHE A 112 -4.49 14.63 -6.43
C PHE A 112 -3.94 13.59 -5.45
N ASN A 113 -3.25 12.55 -5.95
CA ASN A 113 -2.64 11.54 -5.09
C ASN A 113 -1.47 12.13 -4.28
N GLN A 114 -0.67 13.00 -4.90
CA GLN A 114 0.45 13.66 -4.22
C GLN A 114 -0.05 14.53 -3.06
N GLU A 115 -1.08 15.34 -3.27
CA GLU A 115 -1.73 16.14 -2.23
C GLU A 115 -2.28 15.27 -1.10
N ASN A 116 -3.04 14.23 -1.43
CA ASN A 116 -3.64 13.35 -0.41
C ASN A 116 -2.57 12.62 0.41
N LEU A 117 -1.52 12.07 -0.23
CA LEU A 117 -0.43 11.40 0.46
C LEU A 117 0.37 12.34 1.35
N THR A 118 0.68 13.53 0.86
CA THR A 118 1.46 14.52 1.61
C THR A 118 0.65 15.10 2.77
N SER A 119 -0.62 15.46 2.56
CA SER A 119 -1.52 15.95 3.62
C SER A 119 -1.82 14.90 4.70
N ALA A 120 -1.77 13.61 4.35
CA ALA A 120 -1.84 12.53 5.33
C ALA A 120 -0.53 12.34 6.14
N GLY A 121 0.52 13.12 5.88
CA GLY A 121 1.81 12.99 6.57
C GLY A 121 2.63 11.78 6.12
N CYS A 122 2.42 11.27 4.90
CA CYS A 122 3.19 10.11 4.42
C CYS A 122 4.67 10.42 4.20
N VAL A 123 5.05 11.67 3.94
CA VAL A 123 6.47 12.05 3.71
C VAL A 123 7.30 11.85 4.98
N GLU A 124 6.85 12.41 6.10
CA GLU A 124 7.49 12.26 7.42
C GLU A 124 7.64 10.77 7.76
N LEU A 125 6.56 10.01 7.62
CA LEU A 125 6.56 8.59 7.93
C LEU A 125 7.51 7.77 7.03
N LEU A 126 7.59 8.08 5.73
CA LEU A 126 8.53 7.42 4.83
C LEU A 126 9.98 7.73 5.20
N LEU A 127 10.28 8.96 5.63
CA LEU A 127 11.60 9.36 6.11
C LEU A 127 11.98 8.62 7.40
N GLU A 128 11.04 8.47 8.34
CA GLU A 128 11.24 7.68 9.55
C GLU A 128 11.63 6.23 9.22
N ILE A 129 10.92 5.62 8.26
CA ILE A 129 11.15 4.23 7.86
C ILE A 129 12.46 4.03 7.10
N ILE A 130 12.89 5.01 6.30
CA ILE A 130 14.16 4.95 5.56
C ILE A 130 15.32 4.62 6.51
N HIS A 131 15.33 5.19 7.72
CA HIS A 131 16.38 4.91 8.71
C HIS A 131 16.50 3.42 9.05
N SER A 132 15.40 2.68 9.06
CA SER A 132 15.39 1.23 9.31
C SER A 132 15.98 0.40 8.16
N PHE A 133 16.04 0.95 6.94
CA PHE A 133 16.56 0.26 5.75
C PHE A 133 18.01 0.65 5.37
N LEU A 134 18.60 1.66 6.03
CA LEU A 134 19.98 2.10 5.76
C LEU A 134 21.03 0.96 5.89
N PRO A 135 20.93 0.01 6.83
CA PRO A 135 21.84 -1.13 6.89
C PRO A 135 21.48 -2.17 5.81
N GLY A 136 21.99 -2.00 4.59
CA GLY A 136 22.11 -3.07 3.59
C GLY A 136 20.90 -3.35 2.69
N SER A 137 19.83 -2.55 2.74
CA SER A 137 18.59 -2.80 1.96
C SER A 137 18.44 -1.87 0.74
N TYR A 138 19.38 -1.96 -0.21
CA TYR A 138 19.48 -1.04 -1.36
C TYR A 138 18.20 -0.97 -2.25
N PRO A 139 17.55 -2.09 -2.62
CA PRO A 139 16.37 -2.03 -3.48
C PRO A 139 15.17 -1.32 -2.83
N PHE A 140 14.92 -1.57 -1.54
CA PHE A 140 13.83 -0.94 -0.79
C PHE A 140 14.07 0.56 -0.62
N LEU A 141 15.30 0.92 -0.27
CA LEU A 141 15.72 2.30 -0.10
C LEU A 141 15.52 3.11 -1.38
N CYS A 142 15.86 2.55 -2.54
CA CYS A 142 15.64 3.21 -3.83
C CYS A 142 14.16 3.55 -4.09
N HIS A 143 13.22 2.65 -3.76
CA HIS A 143 11.79 2.92 -3.96
C HIS A 143 11.28 3.95 -2.96
N LEU A 144 11.65 3.83 -1.69
CA LEU A 144 11.30 4.80 -0.64
C LEU A 144 11.77 6.21 -1.00
N LEU A 145 13.04 6.37 -1.41
CA LEU A 145 13.60 7.65 -1.82
C LEU A 145 12.91 8.23 -3.05
N LYS A 146 12.59 7.40 -4.06
CA LYS A 146 11.82 7.84 -5.24
C LYS A 146 10.41 8.32 -4.89
N ILE A 147 9.76 7.71 -3.91
CA ILE A 147 8.44 8.16 -3.44
C ILE A 147 8.59 9.50 -2.73
N VAL A 148 9.55 9.61 -1.79
CA VAL A 148 9.84 10.87 -1.08
C VAL A 148 10.20 11.99 -2.06
N GLU A 149 10.99 11.71 -3.09
CA GLU A 149 11.34 12.66 -4.15
C GLU A 149 10.09 13.19 -4.87
N VAL A 150 9.20 12.29 -5.32
CA VAL A 150 7.96 12.67 -6.01
C VAL A 150 7.07 13.55 -5.13
N LEU A 151 6.88 13.16 -3.87
CA LEU A 151 6.03 13.89 -2.94
C LEU A 151 6.66 15.21 -2.48
N GLY A 152 7.97 15.24 -2.28
CA GLY A 152 8.73 16.43 -1.91
C GLY A 152 8.75 17.45 -3.04
N ALA A 153 8.99 17.02 -4.28
CA ALA A 153 8.94 17.87 -5.47
C ALA A 153 7.56 18.53 -5.64
N TYR A 154 6.48 17.78 -5.40
CA TYR A 154 5.12 18.33 -5.42
C TYR A 154 4.93 19.47 -4.40
N ARG A 155 5.41 19.29 -3.16
CA ARG A 155 5.29 20.31 -2.10
C ARG A 155 6.16 21.55 -2.33
N LEU A 156 7.24 21.42 -3.08
CA LEU A 156 8.15 22.51 -3.42
C LEU A 156 7.78 23.19 -4.75
N SER A 157 6.79 22.66 -5.47
CA SER A 157 6.30 23.29 -6.70
C SER A 157 5.62 24.62 -6.36
N PRO A 158 5.90 25.70 -7.12
CA PRO A 158 5.25 27.00 -6.95
C PRO A 158 3.76 26.98 -7.30
#